data_AF-A0A6C0KC71-F1
#
_entry.id   AF-A0A6C0KC71-F1
#
_cell.length_a   1.000
_cell.length_b   1.000
_cell.length_c   1.000
_cell.angle_alpha   90.00
_cell.angle_beta   90.00
_cell.angle_gamma   90.00
#
_symmetry.space_group_name_H-M   'P 1'
#
loop_
_entity.id
_entity.type
_entity.pdbx_description
1 polymer ?
#
loop_
_entity_poly.entity_id
_entity_poly.type
_entity_poly.pdbx_seq_one_letter_code
_entity_poly.pdbx_strand_id
1 'polypeptide(L)'
;MYKDKPFHIGTVRFTNKTYQENLKWKEKRNHNGCIYGLDTKITESINKGEYIFIIEMNNDINEIMGIGLIKNVTMPSYRSRIYEEEVYNKFVYKGKNHINREELLKINDRIVFFLENILFKSAHHFKRGNGCTILTKNRIAQAEYYDRPIKKRVYRCKTCGKIKKGHTCPGKRVKLVPLEKKCKICFQVKKGHICPGIKKNLILLNVVLKFFSNIF
;
A
#
# COMPACT_ATOMS: atom_id res chain seq x y z
N MET A 1 -9.18 19.19 -13.02
CA MET A 1 -9.46 19.90 -11.74
C MET A 1 -8.40 19.69 -10.63
N TYR A 2 -7.50 18.71 -10.76
CA TYR A 2 -6.40 18.45 -9.81
C TYR A 2 -4.99 18.48 -10.44
N LYS A 3 -4.88 18.69 -11.76
CA LYS A 3 -3.61 18.70 -12.51
C LYS A 3 -2.58 19.70 -11.97
N ASP A 4 -3.06 20.79 -11.38
CA ASP A 4 -2.22 21.86 -10.81
C ASP A 4 -2.28 21.92 -9.27
N LYS A 5 -2.92 20.93 -8.62
CA LYS A 5 -3.06 20.88 -7.16
C LYS A 5 -2.20 19.77 -6.57
N PRO A 6 -1.61 19.98 -5.38
CA PRO A 6 -0.92 18.90 -4.68
C PRO A 6 -1.92 17.76 -4.41
N PHE A 7 -1.48 16.55 -4.71
CA PHE A 7 -2.23 15.33 -4.45
C PHE A 7 -1.35 14.28 -3.77
N HIS A 8 -2.01 13.33 -3.13
CA HIS A 8 -1.39 12.20 -2.48
C HIS A 8 -1.83 10.89 -3.13
N ILE A 9 -1.03 9.85 -2.93
CA ILE A 9 -1.36 8.50 -3.36
C ILE A 9 -1.55 7.66 -2.09
N GLY A 10 -2.79 7.26 -1.85
CA GLY A 10 -3.19 6.37 -0.78
C GLY A 10 -3.46 4.97 -1.32
N THR A 11 -3.56 4.02 -0.39
CA THR A 11 -3.91 2.63 -0.68
C THR A 11 -4.93 2.19 0.35
N VAL A 12 -5.90 1.38 -0.08
CA VAL A 12 -6.82 0.66 0.80
C VAL A 12 -6.71 -0.83 0.48
N ARG A 13 -7.00 -1.69 1.46
CA ARG A 13 -6.92 -3.14 1.29
C ARG A 13 -8.30 -3.73 1.32
N PHE A 14 -8.60 -4.45 0.26
CA PHE A 14 -9.73 -5.34 0.14
C PHE A 14 -9.27 -6.79 0.26
N THR A 15 -10.19 -7.60 0.75
CA THR A 15 -10.31 -9.03 0.48
C THR A 15 -11.34 -9.21 -0.63
N ASN A 16 -11.44 -10.41 -1.20
CA ASN A 16 -12.51 -10.75 -2.14
C ASN A 16 -13.89 -10.43 -1.56
N LYS A 17 -14.12 -10.74 -0.28
CA LYS A 17 -15.38 -10.45 0.43
C LYS A 17 -15.69 -8.95 0.47
N THR A 18 -14.77 -8.14 1.01
CA THR A 18 -14.99 -6.69 1.20
C THR A 18 -15.04 -5.94 -0.13
N TYR A 19 -14.33 -6.40 -1.16
CA TYR A 19 -14.47 -5.85 -2.51
C TYR A 19 -15.89 -6.09 -3.07
N GLN A 20 -16.42 -7.30 -2.93
CA GLN A 20 -17.79 -7.62 -3.39
C GLN A 20 -18.86 -6.83 -2.61
N GLU A 21 -18.69 -6.65 -1.31
CA GLU A 21 -19.56 -5.78 -0.50
C GLU A 21 -19.56 -4.33 -1.02
N ASN A 22 -18.38 -3.80 -1.36
CA ASN A 22 -18.23 -2.47 -1.94
C ASN A 22 -18.97 -2.35 -3.29
N LEU A 23 -18.82 -3.33 -4.18
CA LEU A 23 -19.50 -3.36 -5.48
C LEU A 23 -21.03 -3.39 -5.31
N LYS A 24 -21.55 -4.30 -4.46
CA LYS A 24 -23.00 -4.39 -4.15
C LYS A 24 -23.55 -3.09 -3.58
N TRP A 25 -22.78 -2.42 -2.73
CA TRP A 25 -23.17 -1.11 -2.20
C TRP A 25 -23.28 -0.07 -3.30
N LYS A 26 -22.29 -0.01 -4.21
CA LYS A 26 -22.28 0.93 -5.35
C LYS A 26 -23.48 0.71 -6.26
N GLU A 27 -23.79 -0.54 -6.58
CA GLU A 27 -24.95 -0.93 -7.38
C GLU A 27 -26.26 -0.51 -6.69
N LYS A 28 -26.47 -0.90 -5.43
CA LYS A 28 -27.69 -0.58 -4.66
C LYS A 28 -27.94 0.94 -4.53
N ARG A 29 -26.86 1.74 -4.50
CA ARG A 29 -26.93 3.19 -4.35
C ARG A 29 -26.79 3.95 -5.67
N ASN A 30 -26.70 3.25 -6.80
CA ASN A 30 -26.44 3.81 -8.11
C ASN A 30 -25.26 4.81 -8.09
N HIS A 31 -24.16 4.41 -7.46
CA HIS A 31 -22.97 5.26 -7.27
C HIS A 31 -21.83 4.83 -8.19
N ASN A 32 -21.57 5.63 -9.22
CA ASN A 32 -20.54 5.36 -10.24
C ASN A 32 -19.13 5.80 -9.82
N GLY A 33 -18.98 6.46 -8.68
CA GLY A 33 -17.68 6.89 -8.17
C GLY A 33 -17.03 5.86 -7.26
N CYS A 34 -16.11 6.34 -6.41
CA CYS A 34 -15.47 5.51 -5.40
C CYS A 34 -16.05 5.76 -4.00
N ILE A 35 -15.93 4.75 -3.14
CA ILE A 35 -16.30 4.85 -1.73
C ILE A 35 -15.43 3.93 -0.88
N TYR A 36 -14.99 4.43 0.27
CA TYR A 36 -14.11 3.72 1.18
C TYR A 36 -14.57 3.95 2.62
N GLY A 37 -15.07 2.90 3.25
CA GLY A 37 -15.15 2.83 4.70
C GLY A 37 -13.78 2.44 5.27
N LEU A 38 -13.36 3.11 6.34
CA LEU A 38 -12.10 2.86 7.06
C LEU A 38 -12.34 2.80 8.57
N ASP A 39 -11.56 1.96 9.25
CA ASP A 39 -11.49 1.86 10.71
C ASP A 39 -10.77 3.05 11.37
N THR A 40 -9.91 3.69 10.60
CA THR A 40 -9.06 4.80 11.01
C THR A 40 -9.22 5.97 10.04
N LYS A 41 -9.19 7.18 10.59
CA LYS A 41 -9.24 8.41 9.79
C LYS A 41 -7.94 8.54 8.98
N ILE A 42 -8.03 9.09 7.77
CA ILE A 42 -6.84 9.43 6.99
C ILE A 42 -5.98 10.41 7.81
N THR A 43 -4.67 10.18 7.80
CA THR A 43 -3.67 10.92 8.58
C THR A 43 -3.83 12.45 8.44
N GLU A 44 -3.63 13.15 9.57
CA GLU A 44 -3.67 14.61 9.65
C GLU A 44 -2.49 15.27 8.93
N SER A 45 -1.44 14.50 8.58
CA SER A 45 -0.35 14.98 7.72
C SER A 45 -0.82 15.34 6.30
N ILE A 46 -2.02 14.92 5.90
CA ILE A 46 -2.70 15.37 4.69
C ILE A 46 -3.77 16.36 5.09
N ASN A 47 -3.68 17.59 4.57
CA ASN A 47 -4.62 18.62 4.96
C ASN A 47 -6.05 18.26 4.52
N LYS A 48 -7.02 18.73 5.31
CA LYS A 48 -8.44 18.53 4.99
C LYS A 48 -8.75 19.11 3.60
N GLY A 49 -9.42 18.34 2.75
CA GLY A 49 -9.79 18.76 1.40
C GLY A 49 -8.76 18.50 0.31
N GLU A 50 -7.54 18.09 0.65
CA GLU A 50 -6.54 17.68 -0.35
C GLU A 50 -6.96 16.40 -1.07
N TYR A 51 -6.55 16.29 -2.34
CA TYR A 51 -6.88 15.16 -3.19
C TYR A 51 -6.02 13.95 -2.88
N ILE A 52 -6.65 12.78 -2.86
CA ILE A 52 -5.99 11.50 -2.66
C ILE A 52 -6.49 10.52 -3.71
N PHE A 53 -5.55 10.02 -4.52
CA PHE A 53 -5.78 8.84 -5.34
C PHE A 53 -5.67 7.61 -4.48
N ILE A 54 -6.74 6.83 -4.40
CA ILE A 54 -6.80 5.60 -3.62
C ILE A 54 -6.63 4.42 -4.55
N ILE A 55 -5.52 3.70 -4.41
CA ILE A 55 -5.30 2.42 -5.07
C ILE A 55 -6.05 1.33 -4.29
N GLU A 56 -6.93 0.63 -4.98
CA GLU A 56 -7.77 -0.45 -4.42
C GLU A 56 -7.02 -1.78 -4.51
N MET A 57 -6.31 -2.14 -3.45
CA MET A 57 -5.53 -3.38 -3.41
C MET A 57 -6.42 -4.56 -3.02
N ASN A 58 -6.54 -5.60 -3.84
CA ASN A 58 -7.10 -6.88 -3.39
C ASN A 58 -5.98 -7.82 -2.93
N ASN A 59 -5.91 -8.06 -1.62
CA ASN A 59 -4.84 -8.82 -0.98
C ASN A 59 -4.92 -10.34 -1.19
N ASP A 60 -6.10 -10.86 -1.53
CA ASP A 60 -6.30 -12.30 -1.73
C ASP A 60 -5.71 -12.73 -3.07
N ILE A 61 -5.92 -11.93 -4.12
CA ILE A 61 -5.42 -12.19 -5.47
C ILE A 61 -4.14 -11.41 -5.82
N ASN A 62 -3.75 -10.43 -4.99
CA ASN A 62 -2.59 -9.53 -5.19
C ASN A 62 -2.69 -8.65 -6.45
N GLU A 63 -3.87 -8.09 -6.69
CA GLU A 63 -4.15 -7.24 -7.85
C GLU A 63 -4.70 -5.87 -7.43
N ILE A 64 -4.44 -4.87 -8.28
CA ILE A 64 -5.11 -3.57 -8.18
C ILE A 64 -6.47 -3.67 -8.89
N MET A 65 -7.55 -3.45 -8.15
CA MET A 65 -8.92 -3.53 -8.68
C MET A 65 -9.41 -2.25 -9.35
N GLY A 66 -8.79 -1.13 -8.99
CA GLY A 66 -9.20 0.18 -9.46
C GLY A 66 -8.45 1.30 -8.74
N ILE A 67 -8.70 2.53 -9.20
CA ILE A 67 -8.23 3.73 -8.54
C ILE A 67 -9.42 4.68 -8.39
N GLY A 68 -9.63 5.19 -7.19
CA GLY A 68 -10.61 6.26 -6.93
C GLY A 68 -9.95 7.58 -6.56
N LEU A 69 -10.65 8.69 -6.81
CA LEU A 69 -10.23 10.02 -6.35
C LEU A 69 -11.15 10.53 -5.26
N ILE A 70 -10.60 10.75 -4.07
CA ILE A 70 -11.31 11.35 -2.94
C ILE A 70 -10.65 12.65 -2.51
N LYS A 71 -11.34 13.40 -1.64
CA LYS A 71 -10.72 14.44 -0.81
C LYS A 71 -10.57 13.92 0.62
N ASN A 72 -9.60 14.43 1.37
CA ASN A 72 -9.51 14.15 2.81
C ASN A 72 -10.62 14.88 3.59
N VAL A 73 -11.87 14.46 3.39
CA VAL A 73 -13.06 15.01 4.04
C VAL A 73 -14.06 13.87 4.24
N THR A 74 -14.54 13.75 5.47
CA THR A 74 -15.70 12.92 5.82
C THR A 74 -16.91 13.83 6.03
N MET A 75 -18.08 13.43 5.52
CA MET A 75 -19.33 14.18 5.72
C MET A 75 -20.39 13.27 6.36
N PRO A 76 -21.31 13.82 7.18
CA PRO A 76 -22.43 13.04 7.72
C PRO A 76 -23.24 12.32 6.63
N SER A 77 -23.42 12.96 5.47
CA SER A 77 -24.11 12.38 4.29
C SER A 77 -23.38 11.21 3.63
N TYR A 78 -22.09 10.99 3.95
CA TYR A 78 -21.33 9.85 3.44
C TYR A 78 -21.50 8.60 4.31
N ARG A 79 -21.99 8.76 5.56
CA ARG A 79 -22.15 7.63 6.48
C ARG A 79 -23.05 6.57 5.85
N SER A 80 -22.51 5.37 5.76
CA SER A 80 -23.18 4.24 5.15
C SER A 80 -22.55 2.94 5.63
N ARG A 81 -23.37 1.89 5.75
CA ARG A 81 -22.91 0.54 6.02
C ARG A 81 -22.51 -0.11 4.70
N ILE A 82 -21.23 0.01 4.36
CA ILE A 82 -20.65 -0.55 3.13
C ILE A 82 -20.30 -2.02 3.37
N TYR A 83 -19.63 -2.27 4.49
CA TYR A 83 -19.15 -3.60 4.87
C TYR A 83 -20.03 -4.21 5.96
N GLU A 84 -20.07 -5.54 6.03
CA GLU A 84 -20.76 -6.26 7.10
C GLU A 84 -20.16 -5.92 8.47
N GLU A 85 -18.83 -5.95 8.53
CA GLU A 85 -18.03 -5.62 9.70
C GLU A 85 -18.07 -4.11 9.98
N GLU A 86 -18.67 -3.74 11.12
CA GLU A 86 -19.00 -2.35 11.40
C GLU A 86 -17.77 -1.47 11.63
N VAL A 87 -16.67 -2.04 12.13
CA VAL A 87 -15.44 -1.28 12.38
C VAL A 87 -14.91 -0.63 11.10
N TYR A 88 -15.10 -1.28 9.95
CA TYR A 88 -14.67 -0.75 8.65
C TYR A 88 -15.58 0.36 8.13
N ASN A 89 -16.70 0.68 8.76
CA ASN A 89 -17.61 1.75 8.33
C ASN A 89 -17.48 3.04 9.18
N LYS A 90 -16.50 3.10 10.09
CA LYS A 90 -16.35 4.20 11.05
C LYS A 90 -16.09 5.55 10.39
N PHE A 91 -15.22 5.58 9.39
CA PHE A 91 -14.92 6.78 8.60
C PHE A 91 -15.17 6.50 7.13
N VAL A 92 -16.15 7.19 6.54
CA VAL A 92 -16.50 7.00 5.13
C VAL A 92 -16.01 8.17 4.29
N TYR A 93 -15.23 7.84 3.27
CA TYR A 93 -14.75 8.75 2.24
C TYR A 93 -15.40 8.39 0.91
N LYS A 94 -15.89 9.40 0.18
CA LYS A 94 -16.60 9.22 -1.08
C LYS A 94 -16.02 10.14 -2.13
N GLY A 95 -15.92 9.65 -3.37
CA GLY A 95 -15.43 10.38 -4.52
C GLY A 95 -16.34 10.17 -5.73
N LYS A 96 -16.30 11.12 -6.67
CA LYS A 96 -17.09 11.04 -7.91
C LYS A 96 -16.37 10.27 -9.01
N ASN A 97 -15.04 10.19 -8.95
CA ASN A 97 -14.23 9.56 -9.98
C ASN A 97 -13.70 8.21 -9.48
N HIS A 98 -13.85 7.20 -10.32
CA HIS A 98 -13.29 5.85 -10.16
C HIS A 98 -12.97 5.31 -11.54
N ILE A 99 -11.88 4.57 -11.65
CA ILE A 99 -11.49 3.84 -12.85
C ILE A 99 -11.19 2.40 -12.43
N ASN A 100 -11.76 1.45 -13.17
CA ASN A 100 -11.61 0.04 -12.84
C ASN A 100 -10.29 -0.53 -13.39
N ARG A 101 -9.94 -1.76 -12.98
CA ARG A 101 -8.73 -2.47 -13.43
C ARG A 101 -8.62 -2.57 -14.95
N GLU A 102 -9.70 -2.94 -15.63
CA GLU A 102 -9.69 -3.16 -17.08
C GLU A 102 -9.33 -1.89 -17.84
N GLU A 103 -9.91 -0.76 -17.43
CA GLU A 103 -9.60 0.56 -17.98
C GLU A 103 -8.18 1.01 -17.63
N LEU A 104 -7.72 0.78 -16.39
CA LEU A 104 -6.35 1.09 -15.97
C LEU A 104 -5.30 0.35 -16.80
N LEU A 105 -5.52 -0.94 -17.07
CA LEU A 105 -4.63 -1.75 -17.89
C LEU A 105 -4.57 -1.24 -19.34
N LYS A 106 -5.70 -0.76 -19.89
CA LYS A 106 -5.73 -0.11 -21.21
C LYS A 106 -4.95 1.20 -21.25
N ILE A 107 -4.96 1.98 -20.16
CA ILE A 107 -4.21 3.24 -20.08
C ILE A 107 -2.71 2.97 -20.00
N ASN A 108 -2.26 2.14 -19.05
CA ASN A 108 -0.85 1.82 -18.87
C ASN A 108 -0.65 0.59 -17.98
N ASP A 109 -0.71 -0.59 -18.57
CA ASP A 109 -0.44 -1.88 -17.91
C ASP A 109 0.92 -1.91 -17.21
N ARG A 110 1.97 -1.35 -17.81
CA ARG A 110 3.33 -1.32 -17.23
C ARG A 110 3.36 -0.62 -15.87
N ILE A 111 2.68 0.52 -15.74
CA ILE A 111 2.60 1.25 -14.47
C ILE A 111 1.73 0.50 -13.45
N VAL A 112 0.64 -0.14 -13.88
CA VAL A 112 -0.19 -0.97 -13.01
C VAL A 112 0.64 -2.12 -12.42
N PHE A 113 1.33 -2.90 -13.26
CA PHE A 113 2.16 -4.02 -12.80
C PHE A 113 3.35 -3.57 -11.95
N PHE A 114 3.96 -2.42 -12.27
CA PHE A 114 4.99 -1.81 -11.44
C PHE A 114 4.46 -1.48 -10.03
N LEU A 115 3.28 -0.87 -9.94
CA LEU A 115 2.64 -0.57 -8.66
C LEU A 115 2.30 -1.86 -7.90
N GLU A 116 1.74 -2.87 -8.55
CA GLU A 116 1.46 -4.18 -7.93
C GLU A 116 2.72 -4.81 -7.32
N ASN A 117 3.84 -4.73 -8.03
CA ASN A 117 5.10 -5.24 -7.52
C ASN A 117 5.53 -4.55 -6.21
N ILE A 118 5.43 -3.22 -6.14
CA ILE A 118 5.69 -2.45 -4.92
C ILE A 118 4.72 -2.85 -3.80
N LEU A 119 3.43 -2.96 -4.14
CA LEU A 119 2.34 -3.08 -3.18
C LEU A 119 2.19 -4.50 -2.61
N PHE A 120 2.54 -5.54 -3.37
CA PHE A 120 2.32 -6.94 -2.98
C PHE A 120 3.59 -7.77 -2.77
N LYS A 121 4.68 -7.48 -3.49
CA LYS A 121 5.85 -8.39 -3.58
C LYS A 121 7.11 -7.86 -2.90
N SER A 122 7.31 -6.54 -2.87
CA SER A 122 8.51 -5.94 -2.30
C SER A 122 8.69 -6.25 -0.80
N ALA A 123 9.92 -6.14 -0.28
CA ALA A 123 10.22 -6.39 1.15
C ALA A 123 9.44 -5.46 2.11
N HIS A 124 8.92 -4.36 1.58
CA HIS A 124 8.15 -3.34 2.29
C HIS A 124 6.74 -3.21 1.67
N HIS A 125 6.17 -4.31 1.19
CA HIS A 125 4.85 -4.35 0.57
C HIS A 125 3.75 -3.79 1.50
N PHE A 126 2.65 -3.37 0.90
CA PHE A 126 1.57 -2.64 1.56
C PHE A 126 0.42 -3.55 2.03
N LYS A 127 0.55 -4.88 1.90
CA LYS A 127 -0.48 -5.86 2.32
C LYS A 127 -0.91 -5.78 3.78
N ARG A 128 -0.09 -5.18 4.65
CA ARG A 128 -0.36 -5.03 6.08
C ARG A 128 -0.48 -3.55 6.41
N GLY A 129 -1.55 -3.16 7.08
CA GLY A 129 -1.85 -1.78 7.44
C GLY A 129 -3.35 -1.60 7.63
N ASN A 130 -3.72 -0.68 8.51
CA ASN A 130 -5.12 -0.34 8.78
C ASN A 130 -5.49 0.94 8.03
N GLY A 131 -6.78 1.09 7.72
CA GLY A 131 -7.33 2.20 6.95
C GLY A 131 -6.58 2.51 5.65
N CYS A 132 -6.42 3.80 5.40
CA CYS A 132 -5.69 4.30 4.24
C CYS A 132 -4.23 4.57 4.61
N THR A 133 -3.31 3.95 3.87
CA THR A 133 -1.87 4.21 4.05
C THR A 133 -1.29 4.91 2.83
N ILE A 134 -0.39 5.86 3.05
CA ILE A 134 0.18 6.69 1.99
C ILE A 134 1.37 6.02 1.32
N LEU A 135 1.31 5.89 0.01
CA LEU A 135 2.43 5.54 -0.84
C LEU A 135 3.28 6.78 -1.08
N THR A 136 4.34 6.95 -0.28
CA THR A 136 5.18 8.15 -0.36
C THR A 136 5.99 8.19 -1.66
N LYS A 137 6.32 9.41 -2.13
CA LYS A 137 7.15 9.62 -3.33
C LYS A 137 8.50 8.89 -3.25
N ASN A 138 9.09 8.78 -2.06
CA ASN A 138 10.33 8.05 -1.85
C ASN A 138 10.17 6.53 -2.10
N ARG A 139 9.02 5.93 -1.73
CA ARG A 139 8.75 4.51 -2.01
C ARG A 139 8.75 4.22 -3.50
N ILE A 140 8.21 5.14 -4.30
CA ILE A 140 8.18 5.05 -5.77
C ILE A 140 9.58 5.29 -6.34
N ALA A 141 10.22 6.40 -5.97
CA ALA A 141 11.50 6.81 -6.53
C ALA A 141 12.66 5.85 -6.19
N GLN A 142 12.53 5.03 -5.15
CA GLN A 142 13.54 4.05 -4.76
C GLN A 142 13.08 2.61 -4.99
N ALA A 143 11.95 2.39 -5.67
CA ALA A 143 11.34 1.08 -5.84
C ALA A 143 12.31 0.05 -6.42
N GLU A 144 13.05 0.41 -7.48
CA GLU A 144 14.03 -0.44 -8.15
C GLU A 144 15.13 -0.95 -7.20
N TYR A 145 15.56 -0.12 -6.24
CA TYR A 145 16.55 -0.56 -5.26
C TYR A 145 16.01 -1.67 -4.35
N TYR A 146 14.72 -1.60 -4.01
CA TYR A 146 14.03 -2.52 -3.10
C TYR A 146 13.40 -3.72 -3.81
N ASP A 147 13.38 -3.75 -5.15
CA ASP A 147 12.83 -4.83 -5.97
C ASP A 147 13.75 -6.06 -6.08
N ARG A 148 14.60 -6.26 -5.07
CA ARG A 148 15.54 -7.38 -5.06
C ARG A 148 14.85 -8.63 -4.53
N PRO A 149 15.14 -9.82 -5.09
CA PRO A 149 14.59 -11.06 -4.58
C PRO A 149 14.94 -11.22 -3.09
N ILE A 150 13.90 -11.34 -2.27
CA ILE A 150 14.05 -11.46 -0.82
C ILE A 150 14.60 -12.86 -0.51
N LYS A 151 15.88 -12.93 -0.15
CA LYS A 151 16.46 -14.16 0.39
C LYS A 151 15.75 -14.50 1.71
N LYS A 152 14.96 -15.57 1.73
CA LYS A 152 14.27 -16.03 2.94
C LYS A 152 15.30 -16.31 4.02
N ARG A 153 15.07 -15.79 5.23
CA ARG A 153 15.95 -16.03 6.37
C ARG A 153 15.96 -17.51 6.71
N VAL A 154 17.14 -18.12 6.73
CA VAL A 154 17.32 -19.46 7.29
C VAL A 154 17.31 -19.35 8.81
N TYR A 155 16.27 -19.88 9.44
CA TYR A 155 16.18 -19.92 10.90
C TYR A 155 17.23 -20.88 11.45
N ARG A 156 17.95 -20.45 12.49
CA ARG A 156 18.98 -21.24 13.17
C ARG A 156 18.59 -21.48 14.63
N CYS A 157 19.03 -22.60 15.19
CA CYS A 157 18.84 -22.93 16.60
C CYS A 157 19.54 -21.91 17.49
N LYS A 158 18.84 -21.39 18.50
CA LYS A 158 19.41 -20.44 19.47
C LYS A 158 20.48 -21.08 20.35
N THR A 159 20.42 -22.40 20.53
CA THR A 159 21.38 -23.16 21.35
C THR A 159 22.61 -23.53 20.51
N CYS A 160 22.45 -24.31 19.45
CA CYS A 160 23.60 -24.88 18.72
C CYS A 160 23.95 -24.19 17.40
N GLY A 161 23.19 -23.20 16.94
CA GLY A 161 23.48 -22.46 15.69
C GLY A 161 23.25 -23.21 14.37
N LYS A 162 22.93 -24.52 14.41
CA LYS A 162 22.53 -25.31 13.23
C LYS A 162 21.20 -24.83 12.66
N ILE A 163 20.91 -25.17 11.39
CA ILE A 163 19.63 -24.86 10.74
C ILE A 163 18.49 -25.43 11.58
N LYS A 164 17.47 -24.63 11.89
CA LYS A 164 16.40 -25.01 12.83
C LYS A 164 15.51 -26.12 12.26
N LYS A 165 15.21 -26.06 10.95
CA LYS A 165 14.34 -27.02 10.27
C LYS A 165 14.99 -28.42 10.27
N GLY A 166 14.35 -29.40 10.90
CA GLY A 166 14.73 -30.81 10.85
C GLY A 166 15.96 -31.22 11.67
N HIS A 167 16.54 -30.33 12.48
CA HIS A 167 17.71 -30.68 13.29
C HIS A 167 17.32 -31.17 14.70
N THR A 168 18.10 -32.12 15.21
CA THR A 168 18.15 -32.46 16.63
C THR A 168 19.26 -31.63 17.29
N CYS A 169 18.93 -30.96 18.41
CA CYS A 169 19.86 -30.05 19.07
C CYS A 169 20.84 -30.83 19.97
N PRO A 170 22.16 -30.71 19.80
CA PRO A 170 23.15 -31.39 20.64
C PRO A 170 23.38 -30.72 22.01
N GLY A 171 22.54 -29.75 22.42
CA GLY A 171 22.70 -29.02 23.69
C GLY A 171 23.88 -28.04 23.77
N LYS A 172 24.90 -28.17 22.91
CA LYS A 172 26.09 -27.29 22.90
C LYS A 172 25.72 -25.84 22.58
N ARG A 173 25.81 -24.96 23.57
CA ARG A 173 25.50 -23.53 23.43
C ARG A 173 26.60 -22.82 22.63
N VAL A 174 26.22 -22.07 21.60
CA VAL A 174 27.11 -21.20 20.82
C VAL A 174 26.91 -19.74 21.18
N LYS A 175 27.97 -18.93 21.07
CA LYS A 175 27.90 -17.47 21.26
C LYS A 175 26.98 -16.86 20.19
N LEU A 176 26.02 -16.05 20.63
CA LEU A 176 25.16 -15.28 19.74
C LEU A 176 25.96 -14.15 19.10
N VAL A 177 26.02 -14.13 17.77
CA VAL A 177 26.53 -12.98 17.02
C VAL A 177 25.42 -11.94 16.92
N PRO A 178 25.60 -10.72 17.45
CA PRO A 178 24.61 -9.66 17.33
C PRO A 178 24.35 -9.34 15.86
N LEU A 179 23.06 -9.26 15.49
CA LEU A 179 22.69 -8.78 14.16
C LEU A 179 22.92 -7.27 14.09
N GLU A 180 23.60 -6.82 13.04
CA GLU A 180 23.76 -5.39 12.78
C GLU A 180 22.41 -4.75 12.46
N LYS A 181 21.87 -3.98 13.42
CA LYS A 181 20.56 -3.36 13.33
C LYS A 181 20.56 -2.00 12.62
N LYS A 182 21.72 -1.44 12.29
CA LYS A 182 21.84 -0.14 11.60
C LYS A 182 22.12 -0.30 10.11
N CYS A 183 21.58 0.60 9.31
CA CYS A 183 21.80 0.67 7.87
C CYS A 183 23.26 1.05 7.61
N LYS A 184 23.91 0.39 6.65
CA LYS A 184 25.31 0.68 6.32
C LYS A 184 25.52 1.99 5.56
N ILE A 185 24.44 2.56 5.02
CA ILE A 185 24.48 3.76 4.18
C ILE A 185 24.13 4.98 5.03
N CYS A 186 23.00 4.95 5.75
CA CYS A 186 22.52 6.11 6.52
C CYS A 186 22.59 5.94 8.04
N PHE A 187 23.08 4.80 8.55
CA PHE A 187 23.21 4.49 9.98
C PHE A 187 21.91 4.49 10.80
N GLN A 188 20.75 4.69 10.18
CA GLN A 188 19.43 4.54 10.81
C GLN A 188 19.09 3.07 11.06
N VAL A 189 18.11 2.81 11.94
CA VAL A 189 17.67 1.44 12.25
C VAL A 189 17.12 0.75 11.00
N LYS A 190 17.65 -0.44 10.65
CA LYS A 190 17.26 -1.22 9.46
C LYS A 190 15.78 -1.55 9.41
N LYS A 191 15.15 -1.80 10.55
CA LYS A 191 13.75 -2.24 10.64
C LYS A 191 12.82 -1.15 10.10
N GLY A 192 12.19 -1.41 8.96
CA GLY A 192 11.13 -0.57 8.40
C GLY A 192 11.60 0.75 7.75
N HIS A 193 12.86 1.14 7.90
CA HIS A 193 13.34 2.38 7.31
C HIS A 193 13.45 2.31 5.78
N ILE A 194 13.26 3.46 5.16
CA ILE A 194 13.55 3.72 3.75
C ILE A 194 14.82 4.57 3.77
N CYS A 195 15.90 4.11 3.17
CA CYS A 195 17.20 4.75 3.36
C CYS A 195 17.26 6.07 2.58
N PRO A 196 17.46 7.21 3.26
CA PRO A 196 17.54 8.52 2.59
C PRO A 196 18.78 8.65 1.71
N GLY A 197 19.84 7.88 2.00
CA GLY A 197 21.08 7.84 1.20
C GLY A 197 20.98 7.06 -0.10
N ILE A 198 19.87 6.35 -0.37
CA ILE A 198 19.66 5.70 -1.68
C ILE A 198 19.27 6.77 -2.71
N LYS A 199 19.98 6.79 -3.84
CA LYS A 199 19.68 7.66 -4.98
C LYS A 199 18.23 7.46 -5.45
N LYS A 200 17.51 8.57 -5.61
CA LYS A 200 16.12 8.58 -6.08
C LYS A 200 16.08 8.59 -7.61
N ASN A 201 15.31 7.70 -8.21
CA ASN A 201 14.96 7.72 -9.62
C ASN A 201 13.82 8.73 -9.84
N LEU A 202 14.18 9.98 -10.13
CA LEU A 202 13.22 11.06 -10.35
C LEU A 202 12.44 10.91 -11.66
N ILE A 203 13.03 10.28 -12.67
CA ILE A 203 12.37 10.01 -13.95
C ILE A 203 11.20 9.06 -13.71
N LEU A 204 11.44 7.94 -13.04
CA LEU A 204 10.41 6.98 -12.65
C LEU A 204 9.31 7.64 -11.81
N LEU A 205 9.69 8.45 -10.81
CA LEU A 205 8.73 9.17 -10.00
C LEU A 205 7.83 10.08 -10.86
N ASN A 206 8.41 10.83 -11.79
CA ASN A 206 7.66 11.73 -12.66
C ASN A 206 6.72 10.98 -13.60
N VAL A 207 7.12 9.83 -14.15
CA VAL A 207 6.25 8.99 -14.97
C VAL A 207 5.04 8.52 -14.17
N VAL A 208 5.26 8.03 -12.94
CA VAL A 208 4.15 7.55 -12.08
C VAL A 208 3.25 8.72 -11.66
N LEU A 209 3.79 9.86 -11.27
CA LEU A 209 2.98 11.04 -10.92
C LEU A 209 2.17 11.53 -12.13
N LYS A 210 2.76 11.52 -13.33
CA LYS A 210 2.08 11.88 -14.58
C LYS A 210 0.94 10.92 -14.91
N PHE A 211 1.13 9.62 -14.66
CA PHE A 211 0.06 8.64 -14.77
C PHE A 211 -1.14 9.04 -13.91
N PHE A 212 -0.97 9.21 -12.60
CA PHE A 212 -2.06 9.65 -11.71
C PHE A 212 -2.67 11.00 -12.12
N SER A 213 -1.85 11.94 -12.61
CA SER A 213 -2.36 13.25 -13.03
C SER A 213 -3.31 13.22 -14.25
N ASN A 214 -3.33 12.12 -15.01
CA ASN A 214 -4.03 11.99 -16.28
C ASN A 214 -5.08 10.87 -16.33
N ILE A 215 -5.29 10.09 -15.26
CA ILE A 215 -6.26 8.98 -15.28
C ILE A 215 -7.74 9.42 -15.25
N PHE A 216 -8.02 10.67 -14.85
CA PHE A 216 -9.35 11.31 -14.91
C PHE A 216 -9.28 12.66 -15.59
#